data_AF-A0A8S1P5E9-F1
#
_entry.id   AF-A0A8S1P5E9-F1
#
_cell.length_a   1.000
_cell.length_b   1.000
_cell.length_c   1.000
_cell.angle_alpha   90.00
_cell.angle_beta   90.00
_cell.angle_gamma   90.00
#
_symmetry.space_group_name_H-M   'P 1'
#
loop_
_entity.id
_entity.type
_entity.pdbx_description
1 polymer ?
#
loop_
_entity_poly.entity_id
_entity_poly.type
_entity_poly.pdbx_seq_one_letter_code
_entity_poly.pdbx_strand_id
1 'polypeptide(L)'
;MDLQAINSNYKNFLEEIGSYYSVVDDQEVQILRKKQDDCYQNFLDVHYEYTKCISQIDDKYSSLNKTFKFKTEKAAKSYKSCLQNKKVEDCHERTWKHLHENMKQYISLLRRIDTQTIKY
;
A
#
# COMPACT_ATOMS: atom_id res chain seq x y z
N MET A 1 -29.20 -2.00 -13.57
CA MET A 1 -28.87 -2.95 -12.49
C MET A 1 -29.63 -2.48 -11.24
N ASP A 2 -30.19 -3.39 -10.44
CA ASP A 2 -30.95 -3.02 -9.23
C ASP A 2 -30.04 -2.35 -8.18
N LEU A 3 -30.54 -1.32 -7.50
CA LEU A 3 -29.78 -0.53 -6.52
C LEU A 3 -29.36 -1.40 -5.32
N GLN A 4 -30.19 -2.34 -4.90
CA GLN A 4 -29.85 -3.29 -3.82
C GLN A 4 -28.69 -4.20 -4.25
N ALA A 5 -28.73 -4.72 -5.49
CA ALA A 5 -27.66 -5.52 -6.05
C ALA A 5 -26.34 -4.75 -6.16
N ILE A 6 -26.36 -3.48 -6.59
CA ILE A 6 -25.16 -2.62 -6.64
C ILE A 6 -24.56 -2.45 -5.24
N ASN A 7 -25.39 -2.14 -4.24
CA ASN A 7 -24.91 -1.91 -2.87
C ASN A 7 -24.37 -3.19 -2.22
N SER A 8 -24.99 -4.35 -2.48
CA SER A 8 -24.50 -5.64 -2.00
C SER A 8 -23.15 -6.00 -2.62
N ASN A 9 -23.01 -5.89 -3.94
CA ASN A 9 -21.74 -6.14 -4.63
C ASN A 9 -20.63 -5.17 -4.19
N TYR A 10 -20.98 -3.90 -3.96
CA TYR A 10 -20.04 -2.92 -3.44
C TYR A 10 -19.58 -3.28 -2.01
N LYS A 11 -20.49 -3.72 -1.15
CA LYS A 11 -20.15 -4.14 0.22
C LYS A 11 -19.20 -5.35 0.22
N ASN A 12 -19.53 -6.39 -0.54
CA ASN A 12 -18.68 -7.59 -0.65
C ASN A 12 -17.27 -7.20 -1.13
N PHE A 13 -17.19 -6.33 -2.13
CA PHE A 13 -15.91 -5.85 -2.63
C PHE A 13 -15.08 -5.06 -1.58
N LEU A 14 -15.72 -4.29 -0.70
CA LEU A 14 -15.02 -3.62 0.40
C LEU A 14 -14.44 -4.62 1.42
N GLU A 15 -15.14 -5.72 1.69
CA GLU A 15 -14.65 -6.79 2.58
C GLU A 15 -13.42 -7.50 1.99
N GLU A 16 -13.43 -7.77 0.68
CA GLU A 16 -12.28 -8.34 0.00
C GLU A 16 -11.08 -7.38 -0.03
N ILE A 17 -11.32 -6.08 -0.25
CA ILE A 17 -10.27 -5.04 -0.12
C ILE A 17 -9.67 -5.08 1.30
N GLY A 18 -10.48 -5.20 2.34
CA GLY A 18 -10.00 -5.30 3.72
C GLY A 18 -9.05 -6.50 3.90
N SER A 19 -9.43 -7.66 3.36
CA SER A 19 -8.57 -8.86 3.38
C SER A 19 -7.26 -8.66 2.62
N TYR A 20 -7.32 -7.96 1.49
CA TYR A 20 -6.15 -7.61 0.70
C TYR A 20 -5.17 -6.69 1.44
N TYR A 21 -5.69 -5.68 2.15
CA TYR A 21 -4.85 -4.81 2.98
C TYR A 21 -4.07 -5.59 4.03
N SER A 22 -4.66 -6.60 4.67
CA SER A 22 -3.96 -7.43 5.65
C SER A 22 -2.70 -8.08 5.08
N VAL A 23 -2.75 -8.57 3.83
CA VAL A 23 -1.58 -9.18 3.16
C VAL A 23 -0.52 -8.13 2.84
N VAL A 24 -0.94 -6.92 2.48
CA VAL A 24 -0.03 -5.80 2.22
C VAL A 24 0.67 -5.38 3.51
N ASP A 25 -0.08 -5.26 4.60
CA ASP A 25 0.41 -4.86 5.92
C ASP A 25 1.49 -5.84 6.42
N ASP A 26 1.28 -7.16 6.24
CA ASP A 26 2.28 -8.17 6.61
C ASP A 26 3.60 -8.00 5.83
N GLN A 27 3.53 -7.77 4.52
CA GLN A 27 4.71 -7.54 3.69
C GLN A 27 5.39 -6.22 4.02
N GLU A 28 4.61 -5.18 4.27
CA GLU A 28 5.07 -3.86 4.69
C GLU A 28 5.87 -3.96 5.99
N VAL A 29 5.32 -4.60 7.03
CA VAL A 29 5.98 -4.78 8.33
C VAL A 29 7.31 -5.51 8.17
N GLN A 30 7.36 -6.58 7.38
CA GLN A 30 8.59 -7.32 7.12
C GLN A 30 9.66 -6.46 6.43
N ILE A 31 9.27 -5.65 5.45
CA ILE A 31 10.20 -4.76 4.74
C ILE A 31 10.72 -3.69 5.69
N LEU A 32 9.85 -3.03 6.45
CA LEU A 32 10.24 -1.97 7.37
C LEU A 32 11.18 -2.48 8.46
N ARG A 33 10.90 -3.64 9.06
CA ARG A 33 11.80 -4.27 10.04
C ARG A 33 13.19 -4.49 9.47
N LYS A 34 13.29 -5.07 8.27
CA LYS A 34 14.59 -5.25 7.60
C LYS A 34 15.32 -3.92 7.39
N LYS A 35 14.61 -2.84 7.06
CA LYS A 35 15.22 -1.51 6.89
C LYS A 35 15.73 -0.94 8.22
N GLN A 36 15.00 -1.15 9.31
CA GLN A 36 15.45 -0.77 10.65
C GLN A 36 16.68 -1.58 11.07
N ASP A 37 16.70 -2.88 10.80
CA ASP A 37 17.87 -3.75 11.03
C ASP A 37 19.08 -3.27 10.22
N ASP A 38 18.90 -2.90 8.95
CA ASP A 38 19.97 -2.34 8.11
C ASP A 38 20.54 -1.03 8.71
N CYS A 39 19.67 -0.13 9.19
CA CYS A 39 20.12 1.10 9.88
C CYS A 39 20.90 0.77 11.16
N TYR A 40 20.43 -0.21 11.94
CA TYR A 40 21.08 -0.64 13.17
C TYR A 40 22.48 -1.23 12.91
N GLN A 41 22.62 -2.07 11.90
CA GLN A 41 23.92 -2.66 11.52
C GLN A 41 24.92 -1.61 11.00
N ASN A 42 24.44 -0.62 10.24
CA ASN A 42 25.32 0.40 9.65
C ASN A 42 25.75 1.50 10.64
N PHE A 43 24.92 1.79 11.66
CA PHE A 43 25.11 2.94 12.55
C PHE A 43 25.10 2.58 14.04
N LEU A 44 25.41 1.32 14.37
CA LEU A 44 25.38 0.73 15.72
C LEU A 44 25.99 1.65 16.79
N ASP A 45 27.13 2.27 16.48
CA ASP A 45 27.92 3.07 17.41
C ASP A 45 27.70 4.60 17.26
N VAL A 46 26.81 5.01 16.34
CA VAL A 46 26.57 6.43 16.03
C VAL A 46 25.08 6.72 16.18
N HIS A 47 24.65 6.92 17.43
CA HIS A 47 23.24 7.13 17.78
C HIS A 47 22.52 8.21 16.95
N TYR A 48 23.22 9.29 16.61
CA TYR A 48 22.69 10.36 15.75
C TYR A 48 22.37 9.86 14.33
N GLU A 49 23.29 9.14 13.70
CA GLU A 49 23.11 8.64 12.34
C GLU A 49 22.08 7.51 12.29
N TYR A 50 22.03 6.65 13.32
CA TYR A 50 20.96 5.67 13.48
C TYR A 50 19.57 6.34 13.52
N THR A 51 19.39 7.31 14.41
CA THR A 51 18.10 8.01 14.59
C THR A 51 17.69 8.73 13.30
N LYS A 52 18.64 9.34 12.59
CA LYS A 52 18.43 9.97 11.30
C LYS A 52 18.02 8.97 10.22
N CYS A 53 18.65 7.79 10.17
CA CYS A 53 18.31 6.71 9.24
C CYS A 53 16.86 6.23 9.45
N ILE A 54 16.45 5.99 10.71
CA ILE A 54 15.07 5.60 11.06
C ILE A 54 14.06 6.68 10.64
N SER A 55 14.33 7.94 10.97
CA SER A 55 13.45 9.06 10.63
C SER A 55 13.21 9.18 9.11
N GLN A 56 14.26 8.97 8.29
CA GLN A 56 14.13 8.98 6.84
C GLN A 56 13.31 7.80 6.29
N ILE A 57 13.39 6.63 6.92
CA ILE A 57 12.53 5.50 6.59
C ILE A 57 11.08 5.88 6.87
N ASP A 58 10.80 6.44 8.04
CA ASP A 58 9.45 6.81 8.48
C ASP A 58 8.83 7.89 7.59
N ASP A 59 9.61 8.91 7.21
CA ASP A 59 9.17 9.97 6.30
C ASP A 59 8.79 9.42 4.91
N LYS A 60 9.67 8.58 4.33
CA LYS A 60 9.41 7.96 3.03
C LYS A 60 8.23 6.99 3.10
N TYR A 61 8.17 6.18 4.15
CA TYR A 61 7.06 5.28 4.42
C TYR A 61 5.73 6.03 4.50
N SER A 62 5.66 7.09 5.31
CA SER A 62 4.46 7.91 5.50
C SER A 62 3.95 8.47 4.17
N SER A 63 4.86 8.97 3.32
CA SER A 63 4.53 9.48 1.98
C SER A 63 3.99 8.38 1.05
N LEU A 64 4.66 7.22 1.02
CA LEU A 64 4.26 6.08 0.19
C LEU A 64 2.91 5.51 0.64
N ASN A 65 2.70 5.33 1.95
CA ASN A 65 1.48 4.78 2.52
C ASN A 65 0.27 5.69 2.24
N LYS A 66 0.43 7.01 2.40
CA LYS A 66 -0.61 7.99 2.02
C LYS A 66 -1.02 7.85 0.55
N THR A 67 -0.04 7.74 -0.35
CA THR A 67 -0.29 7.59 -1.78
C THR A 67 -0.98 6.26 -2.11
N PHE A 68 -0.55 5.17 -1.46
CA PHE A 68 -1.15 3.85 -1.61
C PHE A 68 -2.62 3.84 -1.19
N LYS A 69 -2.93 4.33 0.02
CA LYS A 69 -4.29 4.44 0.54
C LYS A 69 -5.18 5.27 -0.37
N PHE A 70 -4.71 6.45 -0.80
CA PHE A 70 -5.46 7.31 -1.71
C PHE A 70 -5.82 6.60 -3.02
N LYS A 71 -4.87 5.90 -3.65
CA LYS A 71 -5.10 5.16 -4.90
C LYS A 71 -6.08 4.00 -4.69
N THR A 72 -6.01 3.30 -3.57
CA THR A 72 -6.93 2.19 -3.24
C THR A 72 -8.35 2.70 -2.98
N GLU A 73 -8.52 3.78 -2.22
CA GLU A 73 -9.83 4.42 -2.01
C GLU A 73 -10.45 4.90 -3.33
N LYS A 74 -9.63 5.47 -4.21
CA LYS A 74 -10.06 5.91 -5.54
C LYS A 74 -10.52 4.73 -6.40
N ALA A 75 -9.82 3.59 -6.33
CA ALA A 75 -10.21 2.36 -7.01
C ALA A 75 -11.57 1.85 -6.48
N ALA A 76 -11.77 1.83 -5.17
CA ALA A 76 -13.05 1.44 -4.56
C ALA A 76 -14.22 2.33 -4.99
N LYS A 77 -14.03 3.65 -4.98
CA LYS A 77 -15.05 4.60 -5.50
C LYS A 77 -15.36 4.36 -6.98
N SER A 78 -14.33 4.04 -7.78
CA SER A 78 -14.47 3.76 -9.21
C SER A 78 -15.24 2.46 -9.47
N TYR A 79 -15.07 1.44 -8.61
CA TYR A 79 -15.84 0.19 -8.68
C TYR A 79 -17.34 0.45 -8.51
N LYS A 80 -17.73 1.24 -7.50
CA LYS A 80 -19.15 1.60 -7.28
C LYS A 80 -19.76 2.28 -8.51
N SER A 81 -19.04 3.21 -9.13
CA SER A 81 -19.49 3.88 -10.36
C SER A 81 -19.55 2.93 -11.56
N CYS A 82 -18.63 1.97 -11.64
CA CYS A 82 -18.63 0.95 -12.70
C CYS A 82 -19.88 0.06 -12.63
N LEU A 83 -20.28 -0.39 -11.43
CA LEU A 83 -21.45 -1.24 -11.20
C LEU A 83 -22.77 -0.63 -11.71
N GLN A 84 -22.83 0.70 -11.86
CA GLN A 84 -24.01 1.39 -12.39
C GLN A 84 -24.20 1.14 -13.90
N ASN A 85 -23.12 0.87 -14.64
CA ASN A 85 -23.10 0.90 -16.10
C ASN A 85 -22.58 -0.39 -16.76
N LYS A 86 -21.92 -1.28 -15.99
CA LYS A 86 -21.27 -2.49 -16.49
C LYS A 86 -21.62 -3.71 -15.65
N LYS A 87 -21.26 -4.90 -16.15
CA LYS A 87 -21.40 -6.16 -15.42
C LYS A 87 -20.45 -6.19 -14.21
N VAL A 88 -20.84 -6.94 -13.18
CA VAL A 88 -20.09 -7.03 -11.92
C VAL A 88 -18.69 -7.57 -12.19
N GLU A 89 -18.59 -8.62 -13.02
CA GLU A 89 -17.35 -9.31 -13.37
C GLU A 89 -16.35 -8.35 -14.03
N ASP A 90 -16.80 -7.56 -15.01
CA ASP A 90 -15.97 -6.57 -15.71
C ASP A 90 -15.44 -5.49 -14.76
N CYS A 91 -16.29 -5.03 -13.84
CA CYS A 91 -15.92 -4.03 -12.84
C CYS A 91 -14.93 -4.60 -11.84
N HIS A 92 -15.14 -5.85 -11.44
CA HIS A 92 -14.36 -6.54 -10.45
C HIS A 92 -12.95 -6.81 -10.98
N GLU A 93 -12.83 -7.45 -12.15
CA GLU A 93 -11.55 -7.75 -12.80
C GLU A 93 -10.72 -6.49 -13.01
N ARG A 94 -11.34 -5.44 -13.57
CA ARG A 94 -10.65 -4.15 -13.81
C ARG A 94 -10.13 -3.53 -12.52
N THR A 95 -10.97 -3.47 -11.48
CA THR A 95 -10.59 -2.81 -10.23
C THR A 95 -9.50 -3.61 -9.53
N TRP A 96 -9.62 -4.94 -9.50
CA TRP A 96 -8.60 -5.82 -8.92
C TRP A 96 -7.27 -5.74 -9.64
N LYS A 97 -7.26 -5.65 -10.97
CA LYS A 97 -6.03 -5.43 -11.73
C LYS A 97 -5.32 -4.15 -11.27
N HIS A 98 -6.06 -3.05 -11.13
CA HIS A 98 -5.50 -1.79 -10.66
C HIS A 98 -5.02 -1.85 -9.21
N LEU A 99 -5.75 -2.53 -8.32
CA LEU A 99 -5.33 -2.72 -6.92
C LEU A 99 -4.04 -3.53 -6.82
N HIS A 100 -3.94 -4.62 -7.57
CA HIS A 100 -2.73 -5.47 -7.64
C HIS A 100 -1.52 -4.71 -8.18
N GLU A 101 -1.69 -3.93 -9.24
CA GLU A 101 -0.63 -3.08 -9.77
C GLU A 101 -0.20 -2.03 -8.74
N ASN A 102 -1.15 -1.39 -8.04
CA ASN A 102 -0.87 -0.42 -7.00
C ASN A 102 -0.04 -1.02 -5.84
N MET A 103 -0.38 -2.22 -5.37
CA MET A 103 0.41 -2.92 -4.35
C MET A 103 1.79 -3.28 -4.84
N LYS A 104 1.92 -3.87 -6.05
CA LYS A 104 3.24 -4.24 -6.59
C LYS A 104 4.17 -3.02 -6.65
N GLN A 105 3.63 -1.88 -7.08
CA GLN A 105 4.36 -0.61 -7.09
C GLN A 105 4.71 -0.17 -5.66
N TYR A 106 3.75 -0.18 -4.74
CA TYR A 106 3.95 0.20 -3.33
C TYR A 106 5.06 -0.61 -2.66
N ILE A 107 4.95 -1.95 -2.71
CA ILE A 107 5.94 -2.87 -2.15
C ILE A 107 7.31 -2.68 -2.82
N SER A 108 7.36 -2.47 -4.14
CA SER A 108 8.61 -2.19 -4.83
C SER A 108 9.25 -0.87 -4.37
N LEU A 109 8.46 0.16 -4.06
CA LEU A 109 8.97 1.45 -3.59
C LEU A 109 9.46 1.35 -2.15
N LEU A 110 8.74 0.65 -1.26
CA LEU A 110 9.19 0.38 0.10
C LEU A 110 10.56 -0.32 0.12
N ARG A 111 10.78 -1.32 -0.74
CA ARG A 111 12.07 -2.03 -0.84
C ARG A 111 13.22 -1.11 -1.27
N ARG A 112 12.92 -0.05 -2.02
CA ARG A 112 13.89 0.94 -2.52
C ARG A 112 14.18 2.07 -1.55
N ILE A 113 13.55 2.11 -0.38
CA ILE A 113 13.95 3.04 0.68
C ILE A 113 15.42 2.76 1.01
N ASP A 114 16.28 3.71 0.66
CA ASP A 114 17.72 3.62 0.89
C ASP A 114 18.04 3.80 2.38
N THR A 115 18.93 2.95 2.88
CA THR A 115 19.46 2.90 4.25
C THR A 115 20.98 3.12 4.31
N GLN A 116 21.61 3.37 3.15
CA GLN A 116 23.06 3.49 2.97
C GLN A 116 23.50 4.90 2.52
N THR A 117 22.67 5.66 1.78
CA THR A 117 23.04 7.03 1.39
C THR A 117 22.67 8.07 2.45
N ILE A 118 23.48 8.15 3.50
CA ILE A 118 23.71 9.42 4.20
C ILE A 118 24.95 10.05 3.55
N LYS A 119 24.75 10.73 2.41
CA LYS A 119 25.84 11.51 1.79
C LYS A 119 25.90 12.90 2.41
N TYR A 120 27.09 13.24 2.89
CA TYR A 120 27.53 14.56 3.30
C TYR A 120 27.42 15.59 2.18
#